data_AF-A0A6I4IBW4-F1
#
_entry.id   AF-A0A6I4IBW4-F1
#
_cell.length_a   1.000
_cell.length_b   1.000
_cell.length_c   1.000
_cell.angle_alpha   90.00
_cell.angle_beta   90.00
_cell.angle_gamma   90.00
#
_symmetry.space_group_name_H-M   'P 1'
#
loop_
_entity.id
_entity.type
_entity.pdbx_description
1 polymer ?
#
loop_
_entity_poly.entity_id
_entity_poly.type
_entity_poly.pdbx_seq_one_letter_code
_entity_poly.pdbx_strand_id
1 'polypeptide(L)'
;MQQDEFDFEEFDNSADEGAFHIELDFYDSDNLISMLVIPCNDAYIVVSNNEHLCTLVHTCKEIECWEQQEGTLDEELVEKLGAAIQGARPEDFR
;
A
#
# COMPACT_ATOMS: atom_id res chain seq x y z
N MET A 1 -17.95 -27.74 18.02
CA MET A 1 -16.69 -28.02 17.29
C MET A 1 -17.08 -28.38 15.86
N GLN A 2 -16.88 -27.46 14.93
CA GLN A 2 -16.81 -27.77 13.51
C GLN A 2 -15.82 -26.75 12.96
N GLN A 3 -14.68 -27.27 12.50
CA GLN A 3 -13.61 -26.54 11.85
C GLN A 3 -14.03 -26.37 10.40
N ASP A 4 -14.21 -25.14 9.95
CA ASP A 4 -14.30 -24.83 8.53
C ASP A 4 -12.91 -24.41 8.07
N GLU A 5 -12.33 -25.32 7.31
CA GLU A 5 -11.06 -25.27 6.59
C GLU A 5 -11.16 -24.14 5.55
N PHE A 6 -10.54 -22.99 5.81
CA PHE A 6 -10.51 -21.90 4.85
C PHE A 6 -9.39 -22.18 3.84
N ASP A 7 -9.80 -22.70 2.68
CA ASP A 7 -8.98 -22.98 1.52
C ASP A 7 -8.28 -21.68 1.06
N PHE A 8 -6.95 -21.69 1.12
CA PHE A 8 -6.10 -20.56 0.77
C PHE A 8 -5.90 -20.59 -0.76
N GLU A 9 -6.98 -20.35 -1.50
CA GLU A 9 -6.91 -20.25 -2.95
C GLU A 9 -5.94 -19.12 -3.35
N GLU A 10 -5.23 -19.41 -4.43
CA GLU A 10 -3.94 -18.87 -4.84
C GLU A 10 -3.87 -17.33 -4.84
N PHE A 11 -2.70 -16.84 -4.43
CA PHE A 11 -2.26 -15.46 -4.57
C PHE A 11 -2.16 -15.15 -6.08
N ASP A 12 -3.29 -14.87 -6.71
CA ASP A 12 -3.36 -14.56 -8.14
C ASP A 12 -2.73 -13.18 -8.35
N ASN A 13 -1.47 -13.25 -8.81
CA ASN A 13 -0.58 -12.16 -9.08
C ASN A 13 -0.97 -11.52 -10.44
N SER A 14 -2.22 -11.04 -10.57
CA SER A 14 -2.75 -10.45 -11.80
C SER A 14 -2.72 -8.92 -11.77
N ALA A 15 -1.51 -8.38 -11.93
CA ALA A 15 -1.09 -7.35 -12.90
C ALA A 15 -2.07 -6.31 -13.53
N ASP A 16 -3.20 -5.93 -12.92
CA ASP A 16 -4.12 -4.91 -13.49
C ASP A 16 -4.78 -4.00 -12.43
N GLU A 17 -4.11 -3.78 -11.29
CA GLU A 17 -4.50 -2.69 -10.41
C GLU A 17 -4.16 -1.36 -11.10
N GLY A 18 -5.18 -0.61 -11.55
CA GLY A 18 -4.97 0.73 -12.10
C GLY A 18 -4.36 1.66 -11.05
N ALA A 19 -3.51 2.59 -11.46
CA ALA A 19 -2.96 3.59 -10.55
C ALA A 19 -4.09 4.34 -9.82
N PHE A 20 -3.95 4.52 -8.52
CA PHE A 20 -4.97 5.08 -7.64
C PHE A 20 -4.40 6.18 -6.77
N HIS A 21 -5.27 7.04 -6.22
CA HIS A 21 -4.86 8.09 -5.32
C HIS A 21 -5.16 7.72 -3.88
N ILE A 22 -4.26 8.11 -2.98
CA ILE A 22 -4.48 8.07 -1.54
C ILE A 22 -4.29 9.47 -0.97
N GLU A 23 -4.93 9.76 0.16
CA GLU A 23 -4.78 11.00 0.91
C GLU A 23 -4.30 10.65 2.31
N LEU A 24 -3.14 11.19 2.70
CA LEU A 24 -2.52 10.89 3.99
C LEU A 24 -2.00 12.16 4.65
N ASP A 25 -2.17 12.26 5.97
CA ASP A 25 -1.48 13.27 6.78
C ASP A 25 -0.13 12.72 7.24
N PHE A 26 0.95 13.20 6.62
CA PHE A 26 2.32 12.78 6.97
C PHE A 26 2.83 13.36 8.27
N TYR A 27 2.36 14.54 8.64
CA TYR A 27 2.99 15.38 9.66
C TYR A 27 2.06 15.62 10.85
N ASP A 28 0.99 14.84 10.97
CA ASP A 28 -0.08 15.01 11.97
C ASP A 28 -0.47 16.49 12.11
N SER A 29 -0.54 17.17 10.95
CA SER A 29 -0.69 18.62 10.82
C SER A 29 -2.08 19.00 10.31
N ASP A 30 -3.02 18.06 10.29
CA ASP A 30 -4.36 18.15 9.68
C ASP A 30 -4.31 18.50 8.18
N ASN A 31 -3.16 18.28 7.53
CA ASN A 31 -2.96 18.56 6.11
C ASN A 31 -2.82 17.25 5.34
N LEU A 32 -3.92 16.84 4.71
CA LEU A 32 -3.92 15.68 3.83
C LEU A 32 -3.14 15.97 2.55
N ILE A 33 -2.18 15.10 2.25
CA ILE A 33 -1.38 15.12 1.03
C ILE A 33 -1.94 14.07 0.09
N SER A 34 -2.39 14.51 -1.09
CA SER A 34 -2.81 13.61 -2.16
C SER A 34 -1.59 13.05 -2.89
N MET A 35 -1.53 11.73 -3.01
CA MET A 35 -0.45 11.01 -3.67
C MET A 35 -1.02 10.02 -4.67
N LEU A 36 -0.28 9.80 -5.74
CA LEU A 36 -0.56 8.77 -6.73
C LEU A 36 0.25 7.52 -6.38
N VAL A 37 -0.43 6.39 -6.26
CA VAL A 37 0.15 5.07 -6.07
C VAL A 37 0.02 4.30 -7.37
N ILE A 38 1.16 3.84 -7.88
CA ILE A 38 1.26 3.05 -9.10
C ILE A 38 1.71 1.64 -8.70
N PRO A 39 0.80 0.67 -8.63
CA PRO A 39 1.17 -0.72 -8.41
C PRO A 39 1.95 -1.25 -9.64
N CYS A 40 3.02 -1.98 -9.38
CA CYS A 40 3.99 -2.45 -10.35
C CYS A 40 4.47 -3.85 -9.91
N ASN A 41 3.69 -4.88 -10.28
CA ASN A 41 3.86 -6.25 -9.78
C ASN A 41 3.81 -6.28 -8.24
N ASP A 42 4.88 -6.71 -7.58
CA ASP A 42 4.99 -6.79 -6.12
C ASP A 42 5.38 -5.46 -5.45
N ALA A 43 5.56 -4.38 -6.22
CA ALA A 43 5.96 -3.06 -5.73
C ALA A 43 4.88 -2.00 -5.94
N TYR A 44 4.88 -0.98 -5.08
CA TYR A 44 3.98 0.16 -5.13
C TYR A 44 4.82 1.43 -5.19
N ILE A 45 4.76 2.12 -6.33
CA ILE A 45 5.49 3.37 -6.54
C ILE A 45 4.60 4.51 -6.07
N VAL A 46 5.07 5.27 -5.09
CA VAL A 46 4.36 6.42 -4.55
C VAL A 46 4.93 7.69 -5.17
N VAL A 47 4.05 8.49 -5.75
CA VAL A 47 4.36 9.76 -6.42
C VAL A 47 3.62 10.88 -5.71
N SER A 48 4.35 11.93 -5.34
CA SER A 48 3.78 13.15 -4.74
C SER A 48 4.29 14.36 -5.51
N ASN A 49 3.41 15.31 -5.82
CA ASN A 49 3.77 16.52 -6.59
C ASN A 49 4.48 16.26 -7.94
N ASN A 50 4.14 15.16 -8.62
CA ASN A 50 4.79 14.67 -9.85
C ASN A 50 6.26 14.23 -9.67
N GLU A 51 6.71 14.00 -8.44
CA GLU A 51 8.03 13.46 -8.13
C GLU A 51 7.91 12.10 -7.45
N HIS A 52 8.88 11.22 -7.70
CA HIS A 52 8.99 9.94 -6.98
C HIS A 52 9.26 10.23 -5.50
N LEU A 53 8.38 9.70 -4.64
CA LEU A 53 8.52 9.84 -3.20
C LEU A 53 9.23 8.61 -2.63
N CYS A 54 8.70 7.43 -2.90
CA CYS A 54 9.26 6.16 -2.48
C CYS A 54 8.72 4.99 -3.33
N THR A 55 9.40 3.85 -3.23
CA THR A 55 8.94 2.57 -3.72
C THR A 55 8.79 1.63 -2.54
N LEU A 56 7.56 1.13 -2.34
CA LEU A 56 7.19 0.23 -1.26
C LEU A 56 6.98 -1.18 -1.80
N VAL A 57 7.34 -2.19 -1.01
CA VAL A 57 7.10 -3.60 -1.31
C VAL A 57 6.41 -4.24 -0.12
N HIS A 58 5.39 -5.04 -0.39
CA HIS A 58 4.66 -5.78 0.63
C HIS A 58 5.35 -7.14 0.84
N THR A 59 5.91 -7.38 2.03
CA THR A 59 6.81 -8.53 2.27
C THR A 59 6.15 -9.69 3.00
N CYS A 60 5.04 -9.44 3.68
CA CYS A 60 4.16 -10.44 4.26
C CYS A 60 2.71 -9.97 4.23
N LYS A 61 1.73 -10.88 4.40
CA LYS A 61 0.29 -10.56 4.29
C LYS A 61 -0.24 -9.62 5.40
N GLU A 62 0.57 -9.27 6.39
CA GLU A 62 0.16 -8.41 7.51
C GLU A 62 0.25 -6.93 7.12
N ILE A 63 -0.56 -6.09 7.77
CA ILE A 63 -0.66 -4.64 7.48
C ILE A 63 0.65 -3.90 7.78
N GLU A 64 1.46 -4.47 8.66
CA GLU A 64 2.70 -3.90 9.18
C GLU A 64 3.91 -4.26 8.29
N CYS A 65 3.72 -5.15 7.31
CA CYS A 65 4.79 -5.73 6.51
C CYS A 65 5.11 -4.93 5.24
N TRP A 66 5.52 -3.67 5.40
CA TRP A 66 5.90 -2.80 4.29
C TRP A 66 7.37 -2.41 4.39
N GLU A 67 8.12 -2.67 3.32
CA GLU A 67 9.52 -2.27 3.23
C GLU A 67 9.73 -1.26 2.10
N GLN A 68 10.50 -0.22 2.40
CA GLN A 68 10.94 0.75 1.39
C GLN A 68 12.18 0.23 0.67
N GLN A 69 12.11 0.07 -0.64
CA GLN A 69 13.27 -0.26 -1.47
C GLN A 69 14.00 0.99 -1.98
N GLU A 70 13.25 2.04 -2.32
CA GLU A 70 13.79 3.31 -2.81
C GLU A 70 13.06 4.47 -2.13
N GLY A 71 13.79 5.54 -1.80
CA GLY A 71 13.26 6.70 -1.08
C GLY A 71 14.04 6.99 0.21
N THR A 72 13.56 7.95 0.98
CA THR A 72 14.18 8.35 2.26
C THR A 72 13.11 8.62 3.33
N LEU A 73 11.95 7.97 3.24
CA LEU A 73 10.93 8.09 4.28
C LEU A 73 11.36 7.33 5.53
N ASP A 74 11.00 7.88 6.69
CA ASP A 74 11.14 7.21 7.97
C ASP A 74 10.20 5.98 8.05
N GLU A 75 10.58 5.00 8.85
CA GLU A 75 9.86 3.72 9.01
C GLU A 75 8.38 3.93 9.42
N GLU A 76 8.10 4.86 10.33
CA GLU A 76 6.73 5.22 10.73
C GLU A 76 5.88 5.71 9.54
N LEU A 77 6.48 6.46 8.62
CA LEU A 77 5.79 6.97 7.43
C LEU A 77 5.57 5.87 6.40
N VAL A 78 6.51 4.93 6.30
CA VAL A 78 6.39 3.73 5.45
C VAL A 78 5.23 2.86 5.93
N GLU A 79 5.11 2.62 7.24
CA GLU A 79 4.00 1.87 7.82
C GLU A 79 2.66 2.58 7.59
N LYS A 80 2.58 3.89 7.85
CA LYS A 80 1.36 4.70 7.59
C LYS A 80 0.94 4.63 6.12
N LEU A 81 1.90 4.76 5.19
CA LEU A 81 1.65 4.63 3.76
C LEU A 81 1.17 3.24 3.38
N GLY A 82 1.85 2.19 3.87
CA GLY A 82 1.50 0.81 3.62
C GLY A 82 0.08 0.48 4.08
N ALA A 83 -0.29 0.93 5.29
CA ALA A 83 -1.63 0.79 5.81
C ALA A 83 -2.67 1.53 4.95
N ALA A 84 -2.36 2.73 4.47
CA ALA A 84 -3.25 3.48 3.58
C ALA A 84 -3.41 2.82 2.20
N ILE A 85 -2.33 2.29 1.63
CA ILE A 85 -2.34 1.52 0.37
C ILE A 85 -3.19 0.26 0.54
N GLN A 86 -3.04 -0.46 1.66
CA GLN A 86 -3.81 -1.66 1.93
C GLN A 86 -5.30 -1.38 2.21
N GLY A 87 -5.62 -0.31 2.94
CA GLY A 87 -6.99 0.09 3.23
C GLY A 87 -7.71 0.80 2.08
N ALA A 88 -6.97 1.32 1.10
CA ALA A 88 -7.51 1.91 -0.12
C ALA A 88 -7.83 0.86 -1.21
N ARG A 89 -7.61 -0.44 -0.93
CA ARG A 89 -7.85 -1.50 -1.90
C ARG A 89 -9.32 -1.50 -2.32
N PRO A 90 -9.61 -1.52 -3.63
CA PRO A 90 -10.98 -1.51 -4.16
C PRO A 90 -11.79 -2.77 -3.81
N GLU A 91 -11.14 -3.84 -3.33
CA GLU A 91 -11.78 -5.10 -2.94
C GLU A 91 -12.57 -5.01 -1.63
N ASP A 92 -12.25 -4.07 -0.73
CA ASP A 92 -12.99 -3.82 0.52
C ASP A 92 -14.36 -3.13 0.30
N PHE A 93 -14.68 -2.74 -0.95
CA PHE A 93 -15.93 -2.07 -1.33
C PHE A 93 -16.89 -2.94 -2.14
N ARG A 94 -16.68 -4.26 -2.19
CA ARG A 94 -17.54 -5.21 -2.93
C ARG A 94 -18.50 -6.01 -2.05
#